data_AF-A0A7Y2ADC7-F1
#
_entry.id   AF-A0A7Y2ADC7-F1
#
_cell.length_a   1.000
_cell.length_b   1.000
_cell.length_c   1.000
_cell.angle_alpha   90.00
_cell.angle_beta   90.00
_cell.angle_gamma   90.00
#
_symmetry.space_group_name_H-M   'P 1'
#
loop_
_entity.id
_entity.type
_entity.pdbx_description
1 polymer ?
#
loop_
_entity_poly.entity_id
_entity_poly.type
_entity_poly.pdbx_seq_one_letter_code
_entity_poly.pdbx_strand_id
1 'polypeptide(L)'
;MNNSIIFRTLIVLAIGMLSFGLSAQDDEFEERRDENFVFIDPQGKKGFMFGLNLGYFLPNDDPAGFYDGTDKGEGFLDLQEFLQIDRIRTEILEQLGNASTFRLAEYASEMRYTNSLAVGAHVRYQFNWYNAIVLDANFISLKAEDFFVLAYPNDNGTSQDIFQNFPIEGQEDRLNFSLGYHLALAEPGSASMNFEFGPEITSINVKSNRFSVGSRSYSILRAQTIGGNNQLINNQIPTLTYFGAYAQLGANLEFDKFTVDVVWRTSFQKIDLNPVLAPKRRLNHTPMARLVYRLTVKGF
;
A
#
# COMPACT_ATOMS: atom_id res chain seq x y z
N MET A 1 16.38 -12.95 14.87
CA MET A 1 16.19 -11.85 15.85
C MET A 1 14.93 -12.11 16.65
N ASN A 2 14.97 -12.00 17.98
CA ASN A 2 13.88 -12.40 18.88
C ASN A 2 12.68 -11.44 18.76
N ASN A 3 11.55 -11.96 18.26
CA ASN A 3 10.26 -11.24 18.14
C ASN A 3 9.73 -10.71 19.48
N SER A 4 10.19 -11.23 20.62
CA SER A 4 9.76 -10.79 21.96
C SER A 4 10.35 -9.43 22.38
N ILE A 5 11.50 -9.02 21.81
CA ILE A 5 12.13 -7.74 22.13
C ILE A 5 11.40 -6.60 21.41
N ILE A 6 11.03 -6.81 20.14
CA ILE A 6 10.29 -5.86 19.32
C ILE A 6 8.92 -5.54 19.92
N PHE A 7 8.23 -6.57 20.44
CA PHE A 7 6.91 -6.41 21.08
C PHE A 7 6.99 -5.62 22.40
N ARG A 8 8.05 -5.82 23.20
CA ARG A 8 8.29 -5.06 24.43
C ARG A 8 8.66 -3.60 24.14
N THR A 9 9.43 -3.34 23.09
CA THR A 9 9.76 -1.97 22.66
C THR A 9 8.54 -1.20 22.15
N LEU A 10 7.61 -1.87 21.46
CA LEU A 10 6.32 -1.29 21.01
C LEU A 10 5.42 -0.83 22.17
N ILE A 11 5.35 -1.62 23.26
CA ILE A 11 4.59 -1.25 24.46
C ILE A 11 5.20 0.00 25.13
N VAL A 12 6.53 0.09 25.20
CA VAL A 12 7.22 1.24 25.80
C VAL A 12 7.05 2.52 24.96
N LEU A 13 7.05 2.41 23.63
CA LEU A 13 6.81 3.55 22.73
C LEU A 13 5.35 4.05 22.78
N ALA A 14 4.38 3.14 22.91
CA ALA A 14 2.98 3.50 23.11
C ALA A 14 2.74 4.19 24.47
N ILE A 15 3.46 3.78 25.53
CA ILE A 15 3.41 4.42 26.85
C ILE A 15 4.12 5.79 26.84
N GLY A 16 5.19 5.95 26.06
CA GLY A 16 5.89 7.23 25.89
C GLY A 16 5.09 8.31 25.15
N MET A 17 4.18 7.92 24.26
CA MET A 17 3.27 8.87 23.59
C MET A 17 2.10 9.31 24.47
N LEU A 18 1.79 8.59 25.56
CA LEU A 18 0.80 8.98 26.57
C LEU A 18 1.34 10.03 27.56
N SER A 19 2.62 10.39 27.52
CA SER A 19 3.27 11.25 28.51
C SER A 19 3.33 12.75 28.14
N PHE A 20 2.87 13.14 26.95
CA PHE A 20 2.86 14.53 26.51
C PHE A 20 1.42 15.06 26.42
N GLY A 21 1.01 15.87 27.40
CA GLY A 21 -0.20 16.68 27.31
C GLY A 21 -1.26 16.47 28.39
N LEU A 22 -0.88 16.47 29.67
CA LEU A 22 -1.80 16.77 30.76
C LEU A 22 -1.25 17.97 31.55
N SER A 23 -1.35 19.15 30.93
CA SER A 23 -1.43 20.41 31.67
C SER A 23 -2.90 20.80 31.65
N ALA A 24 -3.67 20.24 32.57
CA ALA A 24 -4.97 20.80 32.91
C ALA A 24 -4.70 22.11 33.66
N GLN A 25 -5.00 23.25 33.04
CA GLN A 25 -5.17 24.50 33.77
C GLN A 25 -6.46 24.34 34.58
N ASP A 26 -6.32 24.27 35.90
CA ASP A 26 -7.41 24.49 36.84
C ASP A 26 -7.75 25.99 36.82
N ASP A 27 -8.61 26.39 35.89
CA ASP A 27 -9.30 27.67 35.99
C ASP A 27 -10.60 27.46 36.78
N GLU A 28 -10.65 27.98 38.01
CA GLU A 28 -11.85 28.10 38.81
C GLU A 28 -12.92 28.87 38.03
N PHE A 29 -13.90 28.16 37.48
CA PHE A 29 -15.04 28.76 36.81
C PHE A 29 -16.06 29.24 37.86
N GLU A 30 -16.25 30.55 37.96
CA GLU A 30 -17.38 31.15 38.69
C GLU A 30 -18.72 30.71 38.07
N GLU A 31 -19.61 30.14 38.88
CA GLU A 31 -20.99 29.81 38.52
C GLU A 31 -21.78 31.09 38.16
N ARG A 32 -21.84 31.44 36.87
CA ARG A 32 -22.98 32.17 36.33
C ARG A 32 -24.01 31.17 35.82
N ARG A 33 -25.08 31.01 36.59
CA ARG A 33 -26.28 30.26 36.18
C ARG A 33 -27.02 31.04 35.09
N ASP A 34 -26.70 30.74 33.84
CA ASP A 34 -27.60 30.98 32.71
C ASP A 34 -28.43 29.71 32.47
N GLU A 35 -29.75 29.79 32.65
CA GLU A 35 -30.71 28.67 32.65
C GLU A 35 -30.94 28.02 31.26
N ASN A 36 -30.11 28.33 30.25
CA ASN A 36 -30.15 27.72 28.91
C ASN A 36 -28.85 26.98 28.53
N PHE A 37 -27.95 26.74 29.48
CA PHE A 37 -26.75 25.96 29.22
C PHE A 37 -27.09 24.46 29.16
N VAL A 38 -27.13 23.90 27.95
CA VAL A 38 -27.14 22.44 27.77
C VAL A 38 -25.81 21.92 28.31
N PHE A 39 -25.84 21.21 29.42
CA PHE A 39 -24.68 20.46 29.90
C PHE A 39 -24.32 19.42 28.84
N ILE A 40 -23.32 19.73 28.01
CA ILE A 40 -22.67 18.74 27.16
C ILE A 40 -21.89 17.85 28.12
N ASP A 41 -22.43 16.66 28.40
CA ASP A 41 -21.74 15.66 29.21
C ASP A 41 -20.31 15.46 28.65
N PRO A 42 -19.24 15.80 29.41
CA PRO A 42 -17.86 15.62 28.96
C PRO A 42 -17.53 14.16 28.59
N GLN A 43 -18.35 13.21 29.06
CA GLN A 43 -18.24 11.77 28.80
C GLN A 43 -18.98 11.31 27.52
N GLY A 44 -19.76 12.16 26.86
CA GLY A 44 -20.87 11.74 26.00
C GLY A 44 -20.54 11.00 24.70
N LYS A 45 -19.30 10.59 24.46
CA LYS A 45 -18.91 9.71 23.34
C LYS A 45 -17.91 8.60 23.70
N LYS A 46 -17.84 8.14 24.95
CA LYS A 46 -16.93 7.02 25.27
C LYS A 46 -17.41 5.70 24.66
N GLY A 47 -16.51 4.94 24.03
CA GLY A 47 -16.79 3.56 23.62
C GLY A 47 -16.16 3.13 22.30
N PHE A 48 -16.49 1.90 21.90
CA PHE A 48 -16.05 1.31 20.64
C PHE A 48 -16.94 1.73 19.48
N MET A 49 -16.30 2.03 18.36
CA MET A 49 -16.93 2.25 17.07
C MET A 49 -16.22 1.39 16.03
N PHE A 50 -17.00 0.87 15.08
CA PHE A 50 -16.52 -0.03 14.04
C PHE A 50 -16.90 0.56 12.69
N GLY A 51 -15.99 0.54 11.73
CA GLY A 51 -16.25 1.12 10.43
C GLY A 51 -15.64 0.35 9.28
N LEU A 52 -16.03 0.78 8.09
CA LEU A 52 -15.51 0.32 6.82
C LEU A 52 -14.83 1.50 6.12
N ASN A 53 -13.64 1.27 5.61
CA ASN A 53 -12.89 2.21 4.79
C ASN A 53 -13.06 1.84 3.32
N LEU A 54 -13.35 2.83 2.48
CA LEU A 54 -13.32 2.72 1.03
C LEU A 54 -12.54 3.91 0.47
N GLY A 55 -11.36 3.63 -0.08
CA GLY A 55 -10.43 4.63 -0.56
C GLY A 55 -9.98 4.42 -1.99
N TYR A 56 -9.41 5.48 -2.55
CA TYR A 56 -8.71 5.45 -3.82
C TYR A 56 -7.22 5.66 -3.54
N PHE A 57 -6.42 4.61 -3.75
CA PHE A 57 -5.00 4.58 -3.45
C PHE A 57 -4.20 5.14 -4.61
N LEU A 58 -3.38 6.16 -4.30
CA LEU A 58 -2.43 6.80 -5.18
C LEU A 58 -1.02 6.33 -4.77
N PRO A 59 -0.52 5.25 -5.38
CA PRO A 59 0.79 4.69 -5.07
C PRO A 59 1.92 5.63 -5.51
N ASN A 60 3.06 5.55 -4.81
CA ASN A 60 4.33 5.99 -5.36
C ASN A 60 4.86 4.94 -6.34
N ASP A 61 5.34 5.38 -7.50
CA ASP A 61 5.79 4.48 -8.58
C ASP A 61 7.16 3.85 -8.37
N ASP A 62 8.01 4.39 -7.49
CA ASP A 62 9.39 3.89 -7.35
C ASP A 62 9.50 2.37 -7.09
N PRO A 63 8.65 1.75 -6.24
CA PRO A 63 8.69 0.29 -6.05
C PRO A 63 8.24 -0.51 -7.28
N ALA A 64 7.56 0.10 -8.26
CA ALA A 64 7.13 -0.58 -9.48
C ALA A 64 8.32 -1.02 -10.34
N GLY A 65 9.48 -0.36 -10.20
CA GLY A 65 10.75 -0.78 -10.83
C GLY A 65 11.24 -2.17 -10.38
N PHE A 66 10.61 -2.81 -9.41
CA PHE A 66 10.82 -4.24 -9.15
C PHE A 66 10.35 -5.13 -10.32
N TYR A 67 9.41 -4.66 -11.15
CA TYR A 67 8.76 -5.42 -12.20
C TYR A 67 9.31 -5.16 -13.61
N ASP A 68 10.32 -4.31 -13.77
CA ASP A 68 10.91 -3.86 -15.05
C ASP A 68 11.65 -4.93 -15.86
N GLY A 69 11.87 -6.11 -15.27
CA GLY A 69 12.63 -7.20 -15.86
C GLY A 69 14.14 -7.05 -15.75
N THR A 70 14.68 -6.04 -15.07
CA THR A 70 16.12 -5.92 -14.80
C THR A 70 16.57 -6.89 -13.71
N ASP A 71 17.88 -7.15 -13.63
CA ASP A 71 18.47 -8.01 -12.60
C ASP A 71 18.14 -7.52 -11.18
N LYS A 72 17.66 -8.45 -10.34
CA LYS A 72 17.30 -8.24 -8.93
C LYS A 72 18.24 -8.99 -7.97
N GLY A 73 19.34 -9.53 -8.49
CA GLY A 73 20.31 -10.31 -7.74
C GLY A 73 19.94 -11.79 -7.61
N GLU A 74 20.67 -12.48 -6.72
CA GLU A 74 20.62 -13.94 -6.63
C GLU A 74 19.21 -14.51 -6.46
N GLY A 75 18.88 -15.47 -7.33
CA GLY A 75 17.61 -16.21 -7.29
C GLY A 75 16.47 -15.56 -8.09
N PHE A 76 16.73 -14.44 -8.77
CA PHE A 76 15.88 -13.87 -9.81
C PHE A 76 16.54 -14.10 -11.17
N LEU A 77 15.72 -14.28 -12.20
CA LEU A 77 16.18 -14.42 -13.57
C LEU A 77 15.72 -13.16 -14.30
N ASP A 78 16.66 -12.42 -14.87
CA ASP A 78 16.33 -11.18 -15.56
C ASP A 78 15.65 -11.47 -16.91
N LEU A 79 15.05 -10.45 -17.51
CA LEU A 79 14.35 -10.61 -18.78
C LEU A 79 15.29 -11.05 -19.91
N GLN A 80 16.53 -10.58 -19.92
CA GLN A 80 17.50 -10.93 -20.95
C GLN A 80 17.88 -12.41 -20.88
N GLU A 81 18.11 -12.95 -19.68
CA GLU A 81 18.34 -14.37 -19.43
C GLU A 81 17.10 -15.20 -19.79
N PHE A 82 15.91 -14.72 -19.44
CA PHE A 82 14.66 -15.46 -19.71
C PHE A 82 14.44 -15.65 -21.21
N LEU A 83 14.73 -14.60 -21.97
CA LEU A 83 14.62 -14.58 -23.43
C LEU A 83 15.65 -15.48 -24.15
N GLN A 84 16.70 -15.93 -23.45
CA GLN A 84 17.71 -16.83 -24.00
C GLN A 84 17.40 -18.31 -23.79
N ILE A 85 16.38 -18.65 -23.00
CA ILE A 85 15.97 -20.04 -22.80
C ILE A 85 15.46 -20.61 -24.14
N ASP A 86 16.11 -21.64 -24.68
CA ASP A 86 15.87 -22.17 -26.04
C ASP A 86 14.38 -22.34 -26.39
N ARG A 87 13.61 -22.92 -25.46
CA ARG A 87 12.17 -23.11 -25.63
C ARG A 87 11.43 -21.77 -25.76
N ILE A 88 11.67 -20.85 -24.84
CA ILE A 88 11.05 -19.51 -24.83
C ILE A 88 11.47 -18.72 -26.06
N ARG A 89 12.75 -18.78 -26.41
CA ARG A 89 13.32 -18.11 -27.57
C ARG A 89 12.64 -18.57 -28.86
N THR A 90 12.49 -19.88 -29.05
CA THR A 90 11.80 -20.44 -30.22
C THR A 90 10.35 -20.00 -30.28
N GLU A 91 9.62 -20.08 -29.16
CA GLU A 91 8.22 -19.64 -29.07
C GLU A 91 8.07 -18.14 -29.38
N ILE A 92 9.00 -17.30 -28.95
CA ILE A 92 8.99 -15.86 -29.24
C ILE A 92 9.28 -15.59 -30.73
N LEU A 93 10.26 -16.26 -31.33
CA LEU A 93 10.55 -16.12 -32.77
C LEU A 93 9.32 -16.45 -33.62
N GLU A 94 8.56 -17.49 -33.27
CA GLU A 94 7.28 -17.82 -33.91
C GLU A 94 6.25 -16.68 -33.75
N GLN A 95 6.13 -16.09 -32.56
CA GLN A 95 5.22 -14.95 -32.32
C GLN A 95 5.65 -13.67 -33.06
N LEU A 96 6.94 -13.53 -33.40
CA LEU A 96 7.50 -12.43 -34.20
C LEU A 96 7.41 -12.68 -35.71
N GLY A 97 6.61 -13.66 -36.15
CA GLY A 97 6.43 -13.96 -37.57
C GLY A 97 7.50 -14.86 -38.17
N ASN A 98 8.11 -15.73 -37.36
CA ASN A 98 9.24 -16.59 -37.72
C ASN A 98 10.52 -15.82 -38.04
N ALA A 99 10.77 -14.72 -37.32
CA ALA A 99 12.03 -13.99 -37.39
C ALA A 99 13.22 -14.93 -37.18
N SER A 100 14.36 -14.64 -37.81
CA SER A 100 15.57 -15.46 -37.67
C SER A 100 16.25 -15.33 -36.30
N THR A 101 16.13 -14.17 -35.66
CA THR A 101 16.69 -13.89 -34.33
C THR A 101 15.98 -12.69 -33.69
N PHE A 102 16.16 -12.51 -32.39
CA PHE A 102 15.82 -11.26 -31.69
C PHE A 102 16.82 -11.01 -30.55
N ARG A 103 16.88 -9.76 -30.11
CA ARG A 103 17.59 -9.33 -28.90
C ARG A 103 16.74 -8.36 -28.09
N LEU A 104 16.95 -8.34 -26.78
CA LEU A 104 16.44 -7.27 -25.92
C LEU A 104 17.18 -5.98 -26.27
N ALA A 105 16.44 -4.94 -26.67
CA ALA A 105 16.99 -3.63 -26.97
C ALA A 105 16.94 -2.72 -25.74
N GLU A 106 15.81 -2.70 -25.04
CA GLU A 106 15.57 -1.84 -23.89
C GLU A 106 14.70 -2.56 -22.84
N TYR A 107 14.99 -2.33 -21.56
CA TYR A 107 14.16 -2.76 -20.44
C TYR A 107 12.99 -1.78 -20.22
N ALA A 108 12.01 -2.20 -19.44
CA ALA A 108 10.90 -1.36 -19.00
C ALA A 108 11.35 -0.34 -17.94
N SER A 109 11.98 0.74 -18.39
CA SER A 109 12.62 1.71 -17.50
C SER A 109 11.65 2.63 -16.74
N GLU A 110 10.38 2.68 -17.12
CA GLU A 110 9.36 3.56 -16.54
C GLU A 110 8.14 2.80 -15.99
N MET A 111 8.38 1.69 -15.28
CA MET A 111 7.31 0.99 -14.55
C MET A 111 6.53 1.92 -13.62
N ARG A 112 5.21 1.97 -13.79
CA ARG A 112 4.30 2.77 -12.94
C ARG A 112 3.17 1.92 -12.41
N TYR A 113 2.71 2.24 -11.20
CA TYR A 113 1.52 1.60 -10.65
C TYR A 113 0.26 2.25 -11.20
N THR A 114 -0.73 1.44 -11.50
CA THR A 114 -2.10 1.91 -11.69
C THR A 114 -2.69 2.25 -10.33
N ASN A 115 -3.45 3.35 -10.27
CA ASN A 115 -4.26 3.65 -9.10
C ASN A 115 -5.23 2.50 -8.80
N SER A 116 -5.53 2.28 -7.52
CA SER A 116 -6.35 1.15 -7.09
C SER A 116 -7.33 1.51 -5.99
N LEU A 117 -8.32 0.67 -5.75
CA LEU A 117 -9.21 0.80 -4.61
C LEU A 117 -8.54 0.22 -3.36
N ALA A 118 -8.66 0.96 -2.25
CA ALA A 118 -8.34 0.50 -0.91
C ALA A 118 -9.64 0.15 -0.20
N VAL A 119 -9.77 -1.07 0.32
CA VAL A 119 -10.94 -1.48 1.11
C VAL A 119 -10.46 -1.98 2.45
N GLY A 120 -11.10 -1.54 3.53
CA GLY A 120 -10.62 -1.87 4.86
C GLY A 120 -11.64 -1.80 5.96
N ALA A 121 -11.18 -2.17 7.15
CA ALA A 121 -11.93 -2.06 8.40
C ALA A 121 -11.27 -1.02 9.31
N HIS A 122 -12.12 -0.34 10.08
CA HIS A 122 -11.75 0.68 11.05
C HIS A 122 -12.29 0.29 12.43
N VAL A 123 -11.49 0.46 13.46
CA VAL A 123 -11.92 0.35 14.86
C VAL A 123 -11.45 1.59 15.59
N ARG A 124 -12.37 2.28 16.26
CA ARG A 124 -12.07 3.46 17.08
C ARG A 124 -12.50 3.19 18.51
N TYR A 125 -11.63 3.44 19.46
CA TYR A 125 -11.99 3.52 20.88
C TYR A 125 -11.87 4.96 21.33
N GLN A 126 -13.02 5.58 21.58
CA GLN A 126 -13.14 6.98 21.94
C GLN A 126 -13.07 7.14 23.47
N PHE A 127 -12.17 8.00 23.95
CA PHE A 127 -12.02 8.29 25.38
C PHE A 127 -12.94 9.39 25.85
N ASN A 128 -13.01 10.47 25.05
CA ASN A 128 -13.81 11.67 25.22
C ASN A 128 -14.15 12.23 23.84
N TRP A 129 -14.86 13.35 23.74
CA TRP A 129 -15.27 13.92 22.45
C TRP A 129 -14.12 14.21 21.47
N TYR A 130 -12.95 14.55 21.98
CA TYR A 130 -11.81 14.99 21.17
C TYR A 130 -10.82 13.88 20.85
N ASN A 131 -10.68 12.88 21.73
CA ASN A 131 -9.54 11.96 21.71
C ASN A 131 -9.99 10.51 21.57
N ALA A 132 -9.33 9.78 20.67
CA ALA A 132 -9.54 8.35 20.48
C ALA A 132 -8.24 7.64 20.05
N ILE A 133 -8.20 6.33 20.26
CA ILE A 133 -7.26 5.44 19.56
C ILE A 133 -7.98 4.80 18.39
N VAL A 134 -7.29 4.67 17.26
CA VAL A 134 -7.79 4.04 16.04
C VAL A 134 -6.90 2.90 15.58
N LEU A 135 -7.53 1.88 15.03
CA LEU A 135 -6.91 0.76 14.35
C LEU A 135 -7.53 0.66 12.96
N ASP A 136 -6.71 0.64 11.92
CA ASP A 136 -7.16 0.36 10.55
C ASP A 136 -6.43 -0.83 9.95
N ALA A 137 -7.16 -1.61 9.15
CA ALA A 137 -6.61 -2.63 8.27
C ALA A 137 -7.17 -2.41 6.87
N ASN A 138 -6.33 -1.99 5.92
CA ASN A 138 -6.72 -1.72 4.53
C ASN A 138 -6.00 -2.65 3.57
N PHE A 139 -6.79 -3.31 2.71
CA PHE A 139 -6.30 -4.12 1.60
C PHE A 139 -6.30 -3.32 0.31
N ILE A 140 -5.22 -3.42 -0.46
CA ILE A 140 -5.01 -2.72 -1.73
C ILE A 140 -4.45 -3.73 -2.72
N SER A 141 -4.94 -3.76 -3.95
CA SER A 141 -4.40 -4.61 -5.01
C SER A 141 -3.83 -3.74 -6.13
N LEU A 142 -2.52 -3.74 -6.32
CA LEU A 142 -1.83 -2.88 -7.28
C LEU A 142 -1.42 -3.68 -8.52
N LYS A 143 -1.54 -3.00 -9.67
CA LYS A 143 -0.95 -3.45 -10.93
C LYS A 143 0.12 -2.44 -11.34
N ALA A 144 1.26 -2.93 -11.82
CA ALA A 144 2.31 -2.12 -12.43
C ALA A 144 2.41 -2.48 -13.91
N GLU A 145 2.62 -1.50 -14.79
CA GLU A 145 2.68 -1.73 -16.24
C GLU A 145 3.74 -0.85 -16.89
N ASP A 146 4.40 -1.37 -17.92
CA ASP A 146 5.24 -0.64 -18.88
C ASP A 146 5.50 -1.53 -20.11
N PHE A 147 6.40 -1.10 -21.00
CA PHE A 147 6.85 -1.84 -22.17
C PHE A 147 8.36 -2.01 -22.18
N PHE A 148 8.81 -3.18 -22.62
CA PHE A 148 10.20 -3.42 -23.02
C PHE A 148 10.30 -3.51 -24.54
N VAL A 149 11.50 -3.37 -25.09
CA VAL A 149 11.70 -3.32 -26.55
C VAL A 149 12.52 -4.52 -27.01
N LEU A 150 12.00 -5.27 -27.98
CA LEU A 150 12.78 -6.25 -28.73
C LEU A 150 13.19 -5.68 -30.08
N ALA A 151 14.42 -5.97 -30.48
CA ALA A 151 14.93 -5.73 -31.82
C ALA A 151 15.12 -7.05 -32.58
N TYR A 152 14.61 -7.12 -33.80
CA TYR A 152 14.74 -8.28 -34.70
C TYR A 152 14.85 -7.84 -36.16
N PRO A 153 15.52 -8.62 -37.03
CA PRO A 153 15.76 -8.20 -38.41
C PRO A 153 14.45 -8.15 -39.22
N ASN A 154 14.39 -7.23 -40.17
CA ASN A 154 13.31 -7.21 -41.16
C ASN A 154 13.62 -8.21 -42.29
N ASP A 155 12.89 -9.32 -42.34
CA ASP A 155 13.08 -10.35 -43.37
C ASP A 155 12.63 -9.90 -44.79
N ASN A 156 12.09 -8.69 -44.93
CA ASN A 156 11.70 -8.09 -46.23
C ASN A 156 12.84 -7.34 -46.95
N GLY A 157 14.11 -7.55 -46.57
CA GLY A 157 15.28 -7.10 -47.36
C GLY A 157 15.79 -5.69 -47.08
N THR A 158 15.27 -4.99 -46.08
CA THR A 158 15.89 -3.77 -45.53
C THR A 158 16.86 -4.13 -44.40
N SER A 159 18.08 -3.62 -44.44
CA SER A 159 19.15 -3.87 -43.44
C SER A 159 18.89 -3.25 -42.05
N GLN A 160 17.67 -2.85 -41.72
CA GLN A 160 17.34 -2.20 -40.45
C GLN A 160 16.52 -3.13 -39.56
N ASP A 161 16.90 -3.20 -38.29
CA ASP A 161 16.16 -3.90 -37.25
C ASP A 161 14.79 -3.25 -37.04
N ILE A 162 13.77 -4.08 -36.81
CA ILE A 162 12.46 -3.67 -36.32
C ILE A 162 12.55 -3.60 -34.80
N PHE A 163 12.15 -2.46 -34.24
CA PHE A 163 12.01 -2.25 -32.80
C PHE A 163 10.54 -2.30 -32.44
N GLN A 164 10.16 -3.21 -31.55
CA GLN A 164 8.76 -3.39 -31.17
C GLN A 164 8.61 -3.43 -29.64
N ASN A 165 7.61 -2.71 -29.16
CA ASN A 165 7.25 -2.63 -27.75
C ASN A 165 6.39 -3.82 -27.37
N PHE A 166 6.71 -4.44 -26.23
CA PHE A 166 6.00 -5.56 -25.66
C PHE A 166 5.64 -5.26 -24.21
N PRO A 167 4.39 -5.50 -23.78
CA PRO A 167 3.97 -5.15 -22.44
C PRO A 167 4.59 -6.08 -21.40
N ILE A 168 4.93 -5.48 -20.25
CA ILE A 168 5.31 -6.15 -19.02
C ILE A 168 4.46 -5.62 -17.87
N GLU A 169 4.00 -6.53 -17.02
CA GLU A 169 3.01 -6.28 -15.99
C GLU A 169 3.42 -6.93 -14.66
N GLY A 170 3.38 -6.13 -13.59
CA GLY A 170 3.49 -6.57 -12.20
C GLY A 170 2.14 -6.56 -11.50
N GLN A 171 1.92 -7.48 -10.56
CA GLN A 171 0.77 -7.41 -9.64
C GLN A 171 1.22 -7.72 -8.21
N GLU A 172 0.70 -6.97 -7.26
CA GLU A 172 0.90 -7.19 -5.83
C GLU A 172 -0.32 -6.81 -5.00
N ASP A 173 -0.49 -7.50 -3.89
CA ASP A 173 -1.46 -7.13 -2.86
C ASP A 173 -0.71 -6.51 -1.68
N ARG A 174 -1.27 -5.43 -1.12
CA ARG A 174 -0.80 -4.81 0.11
C ARG A 174 -1.86 -4.88 1.20
N LEU A 175 -1.42 -5.21 2.41
CA LEU A 175 -2.20 -5.06 3.63
C LEU A 175 -1.52 -4.01 4.51
N ASN A 176 -2.17 -2.86 4.65
CA ASN A 176 -1.73 -1.77 5.52
C ASN A 176 -2.46 -1.89 6.86
N PHE A 177 -1.72 -2.21 7.91
CA PHE A 177 -2.20 -2.21 9.29
C PHE A 177 -1.66 -0.98 10.02
N SER A 178 -2.52 -0.22 10.68
CA SER A 178 -2.10 1.00 11.36
C SER A 178 -2.76 1.14 12.72
N LEU A 179 -1.97 1.64 13.67
CA LEU A 179 -2.43 2.07 14.98
C LEU A 179 -2.20 3.58 15.06
N GLY A 180 -3.21 4.35 15.44
CA GLY A 180 -3.04 5.79 15.55
C GLY A 180 -3.85 6.45 16.65
N TYR A 181 -3.55 7.72 16.83
CA TYR A 181 -4.24 8.63 17.71
C TYR A 181 -5.13 9.55 16.86
N HIS A 182 -6.38 9.70 17.27
CA HIS A 182 -7.39 10.50 16.60
C HIS A 182 -7.76 11.70 17.45
N LEU A 183 -7.73 12.87 16.83
CA LEU A 183 -8.05 14.19 17.38
C LEU A 183 -9.22 14.79 16.60
N ALA A 184 -10.38 14.96 17.23
CA ALA A 184 -11.44 15.81 16.68
C ALA A 184 -11.15 17.27 17.01
N LEU A 185 -11.43 18.18 16.07
CA LEU A 185 -11.10 19.61 16.19
C LEU A 185 -12.30 20.50 16.52
N ALA A 186 -13.52 19.96 16.54
CA ALA A 186 -14.73 20.72 16.82
C ALA A 186 -15.68 19.97 17.76
N GLU A 187 -16.55 20.75 18.39
CA GLU A 187 -17.57 20.29 19.33
C GLU A 187 -18.68 19.45 18.66
N PRO A 188 -19.42 18.66 19.45
CA PRO A 188 -20.49 17.79 18.95
C PRO A 188 -21.66 18.57 18.37
N GLY A 189 -22.25 18.10 17.26
CA GLY A 189 -23.55 18.59 16.77
C GLY A 189 -23.60 19.06 15.31
N SER A 190 -22.46 19.13 14.62
CA SER A 190 -22.40 19.38 13.17
C SER A 190 -21.10 18.87 12.55
N ALA A 191 -20.93 19.03 11.24
CA ALA A 191 -19.71 18.67 10.51
C ALA A 191 -18.44 19.11 11.27
N SER A 192 -17.58 18.17 11.63
CA SER A 192 -16.32 18.46 12.33
C SER A 192 -15.12 18.02 11.51
N MET A 193 -13.97 18.64 11.79
CA MET A 193 -12.69 18.18 11.24
C MET A 193 -12.00 17.27 12.25
N ASN A 194 -11.18 16.35 11.74
CA ASN A 194 -10.36 15.48 12.54
C ASN A 194 -8.96 15.30 11.95
N PHE A 195 -8.04 14.89 12.80
CA PHE A 195 -6.68 14.53 12.46
C PHE A 195 -6.34 13.17 13.07
N GLU A 196 -5.76 12.27 12.28
CA GLU A 196 -5.26 10.97 12.76
C GLU A 196 -3.78 10.83 12.39
N PHE A 197 -2.98 10.26 13.29
CA PHE A 197 -1.58 9.95 12.98
C PHE A 197 -1.09 8.76 13.80
N GLY A 198 -0.07 8.08 13.29
CA GLY A 198 0.54 6.97 14.03
C GLY A 198 1.44 6.07 13.18
N PRO A 199 1.97 4.99 13.76
CA PRO A 199 2.72 3.98 13.04
C PRO A 199 1.84 3.18 12.06
N GLU A 200 2.47 2.69 11.00
CA GLU A 200 1.86 1.81 10.00
C GLU A 200 2.81 0.66 9.66
N ILE A 201 2.24 -0.53 9.50
CA ILE A 201 2.91 -1.74 9.00
C ILE A 201 2.28 -2.07 7.67
N THR A 202 3.10 -2.35 6.67
CA THR A 202 2.64 -2.71 5.31
C THR A 202 3.19 -4.07 4.95
N SER A 203 2.29 -5.02 4.72
CA SER A 203 2.61 -6.34 4.23
C SER A 203 2.36 -6.38 2.72
N ILE A 204 3.37 -6.74 1.93
CA ILE A 204 3.32 -6.79 0.47
C ILE A 204 3.45 -8.25 0.03
N ASN A 205 2.50 -8.71 -0.77
CA ASN A 205 2.50 -10.02 -1.39
C ASN A 205 2.57 -9.85 -2.91
N VAL A 206 3.73 -10.16 -3.49
CA VAL A 206 3.91 -10.11 -4.94
C VAL A 206 3.19 -11.30 -5.58
N LYS A 207 2.23 -11.01 -6.46
CA LYS A 207 1.36 -12.00 -7.10
C LYS A 207 1.90 -12.47 -8.44
N SER A 208 2.33 -11.53 -9.28
CA SER A 208 2.78 -11.85 -10.64
C SER A 208 3.77 -10.83 -11.15
N ASN A 209 4.67 -11.28 -12.02
CA ASN A 209 5.49 -10.45 -12.88
C ASN A 209 5.53 -11.17 -14.23
N ARG A 210 4.87 -10.59 -15.24
CA ARG A 210 4.59 -11.25 -16.51
C ARG A 210 4.86 -10.32 -17.67
N PHE A 211 5.25 -10.87 -18.81
CA PHE A 211 5.33 -10.12 -20.05
C PHE A 211 4.61 -10.87 -21.17
N SER A 212 4.20 -10.17 -22.22
CA SER A 212 3.48 -10.78 -23.34
C SER A 212 4.12 -10.47 -24.68
N VAL A 213 4.21 -11.48 -25.53
CA VAL A 213 4.69 -11.38 -26.92
C VAL A 213 3.68 -12.07 -27.82
N GLY A 214 3.05 -11.29 -28.71
CA GLY A 214 1.95 -11.79 -29.55
C GLY A 214 0.80 -12.31 -28.70
N SER A 215 0.44 -13.58 -28.89
CA SER A 215 -0.64 -14.27 -28.16
C SER A 215 -0.19 -14.98 -26.88
N ARG A 216 1.11 -14.98 -26.58
CA ARG A 216 1.69 -15.71 -25.44
C ARG A 216 2.05 -14.77 -24.30
N SER A 217 1.82 -15.23 -23.07
CA SER A 217 2.20 -14.54 -21.83
C SER A 217 3.11 -15.44 -21.00
N TYR A 218 4.17 -14.85 -20.46
CA TYR A 218 5.23 -15.53 -19.73
C TYR A 218 5.38 -14.92 -18.34
N SER A 219 5.69 -15.75 -17.34
CA SER A 219 5.97 -15.31 -15.97
C SER A 219 7.47 -15.33 -15.72
N ILE A 220 8.05 -14.19 -15.34
CA ILE A 220 9.50 -14.04 -15.05
C ILE A 220 9.81 -14.13 -13.54
N LEU A 221 8.77 -14.17 -12.73
CA LEU A 221 8.85 -14.19 -11.28
C LEU A 221 9.56 -15.49 -10.80
N ARG A 222 10.77 -15.35 -10.24
CA ARG A 222 11.68 -16.43 -9.76
C ARG A 222 11.76 -17.66 -10.67
N ALA A 223 11.95 -17.48 -11.97
CA ALA A 223 12.26 -18.58 -12.88
C ALA A 223 13.67 -19.15 -12.53
N GLN A 224 13.78 -20.14 -11.65
CA GLN A 224 15.06 -20.78 -11.35
C GLN A 224 15.32 -21.96 -12.28
N THR A 225 16.48 -21.98 -12.95
CA THR A 225 16.96 -23.14 -13.69
C THR A 225 17.65 -24.10 -12.73
N ILE A 226 17.01 -25.22 -12.37
CA ILE A 226 17.64 -26.25 -11.54
C ILE A 226 18.24 -27.35 -12.42
N GLY A 227 19.57 -27.41 -12.44
CA GLY A 227 20.35 -28.56 -12.88
C GLY A 227 20.27 -28.91 -14.37
N GLY A 228 21.07 -28.25 -15.21
CA GLY A 228 21.47 -28.68 -16.57
C GLY A 228 20.37 -28.82 -17.64
N ASN A 229 19.12 -28.98 -17.23
CA ASN A 229 17.93 -29.09 -18.05
C ASN A 229 17.07 -27.88 -17.69
N ASN A 230 16.76 -27.04 -18.68
CA ASN A 230 15.96 -25.81 -18.62
C ASN A 230 14.56 -25.93 -17.96
N GLN A 231 14.49 -26.37 -16.69
CA GLN A 231 13.27 -26.48 -15.91
C GLN A 231 13.12 -25.22 -15.06
N LEU A 232 12.07 -24.45 -15.33
CA LEU A 232 11.70 -23.27 -14.56
C LEU A 232 10.84 -23.70 -13.38
N ILE A 233 11.34 -23.51 -12.16
CA ILE A 233 10.53 -23.67 -10.94
C ILE A 233 10.07 -22.30 -10.49
N ASN A 234 8.76 -22.12 -10.34
CA ASN A 234 8.16 -20.88 -9.86
C ASN A 234 8.03 -20.94 -8.34
N ASN A 235 8.97 -20.31 -7.61
CA ASN A 235 8.91 -20.23 -6.15
C ASN A 235 8.03 -19.05 -5.72
N GLN A 236 7.12 -19.29 -4.75
CA GLN A 236 6.32 -18.23 -4.16
C GLN A 236 7.22 -17.15 -3.55
N ILE A 237 6.98 -15.88 -3.88
CA ILE A 237 7.65 -14.77 -3.21
C ILE A 237 7.14 -14.72 -1.76
N PRO A 238 8.03 -14.73 -0.76
CA PRO A 238 7.62 -14.56 0.62
C PRO A 238 6.97 -13.19 0.79
N THR A 239 5.91 -13.11 1.58
CA THR A 239 5.29 -11.84 1.94
C THR A 239 6.30 -10.96 2.68
N LEU A 240 6.54 -9.75 2.15
CA LEU A 240 7.50 -8.80 2.70
C LEU A 240 6.77 -7.82 3.62
N THR A 241 7.40 -7.44 4.74
CA THR A 241 6.78 -6.55 5.72
C THR A 241 7.64 -5.33 5.96
N TYR A 242 7.05 -4.15 5.85
CA TYR A 242 7.70 -2.86 6.00
C TYR A 242 7.03 -2.03 7.09
N PHE A 243 7.81 -1.11 7.67
CA PHE A 243 7.34 -0.19 8.70
C PHE A 243 7.34 1.23 8.16
N GLY A 244 6.38 2.00 8.64
CA GLY A 244 6.16 3.39 8.27
C GLY A 244 5.34 4.13 9.32
N ALA A 245 4.87 5.30 8.92
CA ALA A 245 3.94 6.11 9.68
C ALA A 245 2.91 6.71 8.74
N TYR A 246 1.79 7.14 9.27
CA TYR A 246 0.78 7.85 8.49
C TYR A 246 0.30 9.09 9.23
N ALA A 247 -0.24 10.02 8.46
CA ALA A 247 -1.04 11.13 8.93
C ALA A 247 -2.29 11.25 8.06
N GLN A 248 -3.38 11.73 8.62
CA GLN A 248 -4.66 11.83 7.96
C GLN A 248 -5.39 13.06 8.45
N LEU A 249 -6.03 13.76 7.52
CA LEU A 249 -6.98 14.83 7.80
C LEU A 249 -8.35 14.38 7.34
N GLY A 250 -9.38 14.63 8.14
CA GLY A 250 -10.74 14.22 7.83
C GLY A 250 -11.77 15.29 8.15
N ALA A 251 -12.90 15.18 7.46
CA ALA A 251 -14.14 15.86 7.82
C ALA A 251 -15.20 14.79 8.06
N ASN A 252 -15.93 14.89 9.16
CA ASN A 252 -16.93 13.90 9.54
C ASN A 252 -18.32 14.49 9.68
N LEU A 253 -19.31 13.76 9.18
CA LEU A 253 -20.73 14.03 9.30
C LEU A 253 -21.33 13.01 10.26
N GLU A 254 -21.79 13.47 11.41
CA GLU A 254 -22.33 12.61 12.45
C GLU A 254 -23.85 12.51 12.35
N PHE A 255 -24.33 11.28 12.40
CA PHE A 255 -25.72 10.93 12.57
C PHE A 255 -25.87 10.14 13.88
N ASP A 256 -27.10 9.84 14.28
CA ASP A 256 -27.40 9.23 15.58
C ASP A 256 -26.58 7.94 15.85
N LYS A 257 -26.50 7.05 14.85
CA LYS A 257 -25.82 5.74 14.97
C LYS A 257 -24.61 5.56 14.08
N PHE A 258 -24.45 6.40 13.07
CA PHE A 258 -23.36 6.28 12.12
C PHE A 258 -22.70 7.63 11.87
N THR A 259 -21.42 7.59 11.53
CA THR A 259 -20.64 8.75 11.10
C THR A 259 -20.09 8.44 9.72
N VAL A 260 -20.15 9.43 8.83
CA VAL A 260 -19.50 9.37 7.53
C VAL A 260 -18.29 10.30 7.57
N ASP A 261 -17.08 9.75 7.47
CA ASP A 261 -15.85 10.52 7.36
C ASP A 261 -15.42 10.58 5.90
N VAL A 262 -15.03 11.76 5.41
CA VAL A 262 -14.25 11.93 4.19
C VAL A 262 -12.86 12.34 4.62
N VAL A 263 -11.86 11.54 4.27
CA VAL A 263 -10.51 11.71 4.80
C VAL A 263 -9.45 11.61 3.71
N TRP A 264 -8.39 12.39 3.87
CA TRP A 264 -7.19 12.34 3.06
C TRP A 264 -6.08 11.75 3.89
N ARG A 265 -5.66 10.52 3.56
CA ARG A 265 -4.55 9.84 4.22
C ARG A 265 -3.26 10.01 3.43
N THR A 266 -2.16 10.24 4.14
CA THR A 266 -0.80 10.18 3.60
C THR A 266 0.02 9.19 4.42
N SER A 267 0.58 8.19 3.74
CA SER A 267 1.41 7.14 4.34
C SER A 267 2.86 7.32 3.94
N PHE A 268 3.75 7.32 4.92
CA PHE A 268 5.19 7.43 4.77
C PHE A 268 5.86 6.08 5.08
N GLN A 269 6.37 5.41 4.06
CA GLN A 269 6.82 4.02 4.16
C GLN A 269 8.19 3.83 3.51
N LYS A 270 9.00 2.92 4.05
CA LYS A 270 10.25 2.46 3.42
C LYS A 270 10.00 1.08 2.82
N ILE A 271 9.56 1.04 1.56
CA ILE A 271 9.35 -0.19 0.81
C ILE A 271 10.63 -0.52 0.05
N ASP A 272 11.10 -1.75 0.21
CA ASP A 272 12.35 -2.25 -0.37
C ASP A 272 12.13 -3.61 -1.01
N LEU A 273 11.54 -3.62 -2.21
CA LEU A 273 11.29 -4.85 -2.97
C LEU A 273 12.54 -5.31 -3.73
N ASN A 274 13.45 -4.39 -4.06
CA ASN A 274 14.63 -4.67 -4.86
C ASN A 274 15.89 -4.55 -3.99
N PRO A 275 16.52 -5.68 -3.59
CA PRO A 275 17.68 -5.66 -2.69
C PRO A 275 18.92 -5.01 -3.30
N VAL A 276 18.96 -4.83 -4.62
CA VAL A 276 20.06 -4.16 -5.33
C VAL A 276 19.98 -2.64 -5.22
N LEU A 277 18.76 -2.09 -5.08
CA LEU A 277 18.56 -0.65 -4.99
C LEU A 277 18.55 -0.19 -3.53
N ALA A 278 19.19 0.96 -3.27
CA ALA A 278 19.15 1.55 -1.95
C ALA A 278 17.70 1.87 -1.55
N PRO A 279 17.23 1.45 -0.37
CA PRO A 279 15.85 1.62 0.00
C PRO A 279 15.53 3.08 0.30
N LYS A 280 14.44 3.58 -0.26
CA LYS A 280 14.05 4.98 -0.15
C LYS A 280 12.70 5.12 0.57
N ARG A 281 12.52 6.22 1.31
CA ARG A 281 11.28 6.52 2.01
C ARG A 281 10.30 7.24 1.09
N ARG A 282 9.04 6.83 1.06
CA ARG A 282 8.07 7.26 0.05
C ARG A 282 6.73 7.63 0.66
N LEU A 283 6.05 8.53 -0.03
CA LEU A 283 4.72 8.99 0.32
C LEU A 283 3.71 8.35 -0.62
N ASN A 284 2.68 7.72 -0.06
CA ASN A 284 1.49 7.30 -0.78
C ASN A 284 0.31 8.12 -0.26
N HIS A 285 -0.68 8.37 -1.12
CA HIS A 285 -1.89 9.11 -0.75
C HIS A 285 -3.12 8.24 -0.90
N THR A 286 -4.13 8.46 -0.06
CA THR A 286 -5.38 7.71 -0.11
C THR A 286 -6.53 8.60 0.34
N PRO A 287 -7.15 9.38 -0.55
CA PRO A 287 -8.50 9.89 -0.31
C PRO A 287 -9.44 8.70 -0.06
N MET A 288 -10.24 8.76 1.00
CA MET A 288 -11.17 7.70 1.35
C MET A 288 -12.43 8.24 2.01
N ALA A 289 -13.52 7.48 1.86
CA ALA A 289 -14.72 7.61 2.65
C ALA A 289 -14.73 6.48 3.68
N ARG A 290 -15.18 6.80 4.90
CA ARG A 290 -15.30 5.84 5.99
C ARG A 290 -16.70 5.92 6.56
N LEU A 291 -17.35 4.77 6.69
CA LEU A 291 -18.62 4.64 7.40
C LEU A 291 -18.35 4.02 8.76
N VAL A 292 -18.61 4.75 9.84
CA VAL A 292 -18.36 4.32 11.22
C VAL A 292 -19.68 4.13 11.94
N TYR A 293 -19.90 2.96 12.52
CA TYR A 293 -21.05 2.64 13.37
C TYR A 293 -20.67 2.71 14.84
N ARG A 294 -21.48 3.39 15.65
CA ARG A 294 -21.29 3.51 17.10
C ARG A 294 -22.04 2.39 17.81
N LEU A 295 -21.35 1.63 18.67
CA LEU A 295 -22.03 0.77 19.62
C LEU A 295 -22.52 1.59 20.81
N THR A 296 -23.83 1.74 20.92
CA THR A 296 -24.44 2.24 22.16
C THR A 296 -24.47 1.09 23.17
N VAL A 297 -23.49 1.03 24.07
CA VAL A 297 -23.56 0.12 25.21
C VAL A 297 -24.49 0.76 26.25
N LYS A 298 -25.72 0.26 26.36
CA LYS A 298 -26.61 0.63 27.47
C LYS A 298 -26.19 -0.14 28.71
N GLY A 299 -25.55 0.55 29.65
CA GLY A 299 -25.37 0.09 31.04
C GLY A 299 -24.17 -0.82 31.28
N PHE A 300 -23.30 -0.35 32.18
CA PHE A 300 -22.64 -1.19 33.19
C PHE A 300 -22.99 -0.60 34.55
#